data_AF-A0A660TKW3-F1
#
_entry.id   AF-A0A660TKW3-F1
#
_cell.length_a   1.000
_cell.length_b   1.000
_cell.length_c   1.000
_cell.angle_alpha   90.00
_cell.angle_beta   90.00
_cell.angle_gamma   90.00
#
_symmetry.space_group_name_H-M   'P 1'
#
loop_
_entity.id
_entity.type
_entity.pdbx_description
1 polymer ?
#
loop_
_entity_poly.entity_id
_entity_poly.type
_entity_poly.pdbx_seq_one_letter_code
_entity_poly.pdbx_strand_id
1 'polypeptide(L)'
;MLFFLTILKRKNSGIKLYVYYGIATVLLLYTTLWGMFVVVVQNLFFFLQKITQRKRWIVTQIVIFLIFLIWLIPFFVFLCEQKEYVKACIQWIPRPEFNSLIETFKAFSYGGSRYGGWDFFITPEEIGLSQGLLYVMGIFFILGIIPFKKTERPTAYFAGLWLFVPLMAMFIFSLSYYSVFLVRYLIFALPAYYLLVAKGIERIKKRLYKILIILVIAILTLPSLIVYYTKTLKMDWRGAIDYVESRIEKDEIIIMAPSDRSQMFAYYGKKGVKFQDKTKVKIALVKELGVNMLKGGFSYNNRDNSLLGINNLEQFQEMVSRRKINKEDSFWIIFITRWFKNYKSIQNYCGKNWHRVKTKQFEGIDIQYYVPIIYTN
;
A
#
# COMPACT_ATOMS: atom_id res chain seq x y z
N MET A 1 -22.37 6.68 0.68
CA MET A 1 -22.77 7.72 -0.30
C MET A 1 -24.27 7.74 -0.59
N LEU A 2 -24.92 6.59 -0.83
CA LEU A 2 -26.36 6.51 -1.16
C LEU A 2 -27.27 7.26 -0.15
N PHE A 3 -27.22 6.89 1.14
CA PHE A 3 -28.06 7.51 2.16
C PHE A 3 -27.87 9.03 2.26
N PHE A 4 -26.62 9.51 2.13
CA PHE A 4 -26.31 10.94 2.10
C PHE A 4 -27.03 11.64 0.93
N LEU A 5 -26.90 11.12 -0.29
CA LEU A 5 -27.59 11.69 -1.47
C LEU A 5 -29.11 11.64 -1.32
N THR A 6 -29.67 10.59 -0.69
CA THR A 6 -31.11 10.51 -0.40
C THR A 6 -31.54 11.57 0.61
N ILE A 7 -30.74 11.83 1.65
CA ILE A 7 -30.99 12.90 2.63
C ILE A 7 -31.01 14.27 1.93
N LEU A 8 -30.08 14.51 1.01
CA LEU A 8 -30.00 15.76 0.25
C LEU A 8 -31.20 15.98 -0.69
N LYS A 9 -31.72 14.92 -1.32
CA LYS A 9 -32.84 15.02 -2.27
C LYS A 9 -34.20 15.22 -1.57
N ARG A 10 -34.35 14.76 -0.32
CA ARG A 10 -35.64 14.81 0.39
C ARG A 10 -35.78 16.09 1.22
N LYS A 11 -36.88 16.80 1.03
CA LYS A 11 -37.22 18.02 1.81
C LYS A 11 -37.32 17.73 3.32
N ASN A 12 -37.84 16.55 3.68
CA ASN A 12 -37.88 16.04 5.05
C ASN A 12 -37.55 14.54 5.06
N SER A 13 -36.47 14.16 5.74
CA SER A 13 -35.97 12.79 5.82
C SER A 13 -36.30 12.21 7.19
N GLY A 14 -36.98 11.06 7.21
CA GLY A 14 -37.30 10.36 8.45
C GLY A 14 -36.04 9.89 9.19
N ILE A 15 -36.15 9.70 10.51
CA ILE A 15 -35.03 9.35 11.39
C ILE A 15 -34.30 8.06 10.95
N LYS A 16 -35.05 7.07 10.42
CA LYS A 16 -34.49 5.80 9.90
C LYS A 16 -33.37 6.03 8.89
N LEU A 17 -33.49 7.05 8.03
CA LEU A 17 -32.48 7.34 7.02
C LEU A 17 -31.17 7.87 7.63
N TYR A 18 -31.26 8.68 8.68
CA TYR A 18 -30.11 9.17 9.43
C TYR A 18 -29.44 8.03 10.23
N VAL A 19 -30.22 7.10 10.76
CA VAL A 19 -29.70 5.89 11.43
C VAL A 19 -28.91 5.02 10.43
N TYR A 20 -29.47 4.71 9.26
CA TYR A 20 -28.76 3.94 8.23
C TYR A 20 -27.50 4.66 7.72
N TYR A 21 -27.58 5.99 7.57
CA TYR A 21 -26.41 6.81 7.26
C TYR A 21 -25.34 6.70 8.35
N GLY A 22 -25.73 6.82 9.62
CA GLY A 22 -24.84 6.73 10.78
C GLY A 22 -24.14 5.38 10.86
N ILE A 23 -24.89 4.27 10.78
CA ILE A 23 -24.35 2.91 10.78
C ILE A 23 -23.35 2.72 9.63
N ALA A 24 -23.73 3.09 8.40
CA ALA A 24 -22.85 2.94 7.25
C ALA A 24 -21.57 3.79 7.38
N THR A 25 -21.66 4.96 8.01
CA THR A 25 -20.51 5.85 8.22
C THR A 25 -19.59 5.34 9.33
N VAL A 26 -20.14 4.83 10.43
CA VAL A 26 -19.33 4.18 11.48
C VAL A 26 -18.61 2.96 10.92
N LEU A 27 -19.29 2.09 10.17
CA LEU A 27 -18.66 0.93 9.53
C LEU A 27 -17.53 1.35 8.59
N LEU A 28 -17.73 2.42 7.81
CA LEU A 28 -16.68 2.98 6.95
C LEU A 28 -15.45 3.43 7.76
N LEU A 29 -15.65 4.18 8.86
CA LEU A 29 -14.56 4.68 9.72
C LEU A 29 -13.78 3.55 10.41
N TYR A 30 -14.45 2.47 10.79
CA TYR A 30 -13.82 1.29 11.38
C TYR A 30 -13.16 0.37 10.34
N THR A 31 -13.55 0.46 9.07
CA THR A 31 -12.93 -0.30 7.98
C THR A 31 -11.63 0.36 7.50
N THR A 32 -11.62 1.69 7.40
CA THR A 32 -10.45 2.43 6.96
C THR A 32 -10.42 3.84 7.52
N LEU A 33 -9.26 4.22 8.08
CA LEU A 33 -8.97 5.58 8.55
C LEU A 33 -9.27 6.66 7.50
N TRP A 34 -9.04 6.35 6.22
CA TRP A 34 -9.25 7.28 5.12
C TRP A 34 -10.73 7.60 4.87
N GLY A 35 -11.64 6.80 5.43
CA GLY A 35 -13.08 7.05 5.43
C GLY A 35 -13.46 8.39 6.07
N MET A 36 -12.62 8.94 6.97
CA MET A 36 -12.84 10.25 7.57
C MET A 36 -12.95 11.37 6.51
N PHE A 37 -12.22 11.25 5.39
CA PHE A 37 -12.30 12.25 4.32
C PHE A 37 -13.66 12.25 3.62
N VAL A 38 -14.33 11.09 3.53
CA VAL A 38 -15.70 11.01 3.02
C VAL A 38 -16.66 11.78 3.94
N VAL A 39 -16.47 11.65 5.26
CA VAL A 39 -17.26 12.38 6.26
C VAL A 39 -17.02 13.89 6.16
N VAL A 40 -15.76 14.31 6.02
CA VAL A 40 -15.39 15.72 5.81
C VAL A 40 -16.04 16.27 4.54
N VAL A 41 -15.93 15.57 3.41
CA VAL A 41 -16.55 15.96 2.13
C VAL A 41 -18.06 16.11 2.26
N GLN A 42 -18.73 15.16 2.91
CA GLN A 42 -20.18 15.20 3.10
C GLN A 42 -20.60 16.36 4.01
N ASN A 43 -19.86 16.63 5.09
CA ASN A 43 -20.12 17.77 5.96
C ASN A 43 -19.92 19.10 5.24
N LEU A 44 -18.78 19.28 4.56
CA LEU A 44 -18.51 20.48 3.75
C LEU A 44 -19.62 20.70 2.73
N PHE A 45 -19.98 19.67 1.97
CA PHE A 45 -21.04 19.77 0.99
C PHE A 45 -22.41 20.07 1.62
N PHE A 46 -22.76 19.40 2.73
CA PHE A 46 -24.04 19.60 3.42
C PHE A 46 -24.21 21.05 3.87
N PHE A 47 -23.17 21.68 4.46
CA PHE A 47 -23.23 23.06 4.92
C PHE A 47 -23.21 24.10 3.80
N LEU A 48 -22.63 23.76 2.63
CA LEU A 48 -22.75 24.58 1.42
C LEU A 48 -24.17 24.58 0.84
N GLN A 49 -25.01 23.61 1.19
CA GLN A 49 -26.40 23.56 0.75
C GLN A 49 -27.35 24.25 1.75
N LYS A 50 -28.44 24.85 1.23
CA LYS A 50 -29.51 25.47 2.03
C LYS A 50 -30.50 24.43 2.58
N ILE A 51 -30.00 23.46 3.35
CA ILE A 51 -30.80 22.36 3.91
C ILE A 51 -31.40 22.76 5.25
N THR A 52 -32.69 22.44 5.45
CA THR A 52 -33.46 22.77 6.66
C THR A 52 -33.21 21.84 7.84
N GLN A 53 -32.83 20.58 7.60
CA GLN A 53 -32.69 19.53 8.62
C GLN A 53 -31.34 19.54 9.37
N ARG A 54 -30.78 20.72 9.65
CA ARG A 54 -29.43 20.88 10.24
C ARG A 54 -29.29 20.23 11.62
N LYS A 55 -30.31 20.36 12.48
CA LYS A 55 -30.29 19.77 13.83
C LYS A 55 -30.09 18.24 13.79
N ARG A 56 -30.86 17.54 12.95
CA ARG A 56 -30.74 16.07 12.78
C ARG A 56 -29.37 15.68 12.24
N TRP A 57 -28.85 16.44 11.28
CA TRP A 57 -27.52 16.21 10.74
C TRP A 57 -26.44 16.35 11.82
N ILE A 58 -26.44 17.46 12.58
CA ILE A 58 -25.47 17.71 13.65
C ILE A 58 -25.53 16.60 14.71
N VAL A 59 -26.73 16.23 15.19
CA VAL A 59 -26.89 15.13 16.16
C VAL A 59 -26.31 13.83 15.61
N THR A 60 -26.57 13.52 14.33
CA THR A 60 -26.03 12.31 13.68
C THR A 60 -24.51 12.34 13.61
N GLN A 61 -23.90 13.48 13.26
CA GLN A 61 -22.44 13.63 13.23
C GLN A 61 -21.81 13.52 14.63
N ILE A 62 -22.46 14.07 15.66
CA ILE A 62 -22.01 13.93 17.05
C ILE A 62 -22.02 12.45 17.46
N VAL A 63 -23.12 11.73 17.19
CA VAL A 63 -23.22 10.30 17.51
C VAL A 63 -22.14 9.49 16.77
N ILE A 64 -21.93 9.73 15.47
CA ILE A 64 -20.85 9.08 14.70
C ILE A 64 -19.48 9.37 15.34
N PHE A 65 -19.22 10.63 15.70
CA PHE A 65 -17.97 11.04 16.31
C PHE A 65 -17.74 10.37 17.67
N LEU A 66 -18.74 10.34 18.54
CA LEU A 66 -18.66 9.68 19.85
C LEU A 66 -18.38 8.18 19.72
N ILE A 67 -19.00 7.49 18.76
CA ILE A 67 -18.72 6.07 18.49
C ILE A 67 -17.31 5.89 17.92
N PHE A 68 -16.86 6.81 17.06
CA PHE A 68 -15.51 6.75 16.49
C PHE A 68 -14.42 7.06 17.53
N LEU A 69 -14.71 7.88 18.56
CA LEU A 69 -13.78 8.17 19.66
C LEU A 69 -13.29 6.92 20.39
N ILE A 70 -14.13 5.89 20.50
CA ILE A 70 -13.78 4.61 21.13
C ILE A 70 -12.52 4.02 20.49
N TRP A 71 -12.37 4.14 19.18
CA TRP A 71 -11.19 3.68 18.45
C TRP A 71 -10.12 4.78 18.32
N LEU A 72 -10.53 6.04 18.15
CA LEU A 72 -9.61 7.15 17.92
C LEU A 72 -8.69 7.45 19.12
N ILE A 73 -9.21 7.32 20.35
CA ILE A 73 -8.45 7.58 21.59
C ILE A 73 -7.26 6.63 21.72
N PRO A 74 -7.42 5.29 21.76
CA PRO A 74 -6.28 4.38 21.89
C PRO A 74 -5.30 4.49 20.72
N PHE A 75 -5.81 4.75 19.51
CA PHE A 75 -4.95 5.01 18.35
C PHE A 75 -4.09 6.27 18.55
N PHE A 76 -4.66 7.37 19.04
CA PHE A 76 -3.91 8.60 19.27
C PHE A 76 -2.91 8.47 20.43
N VAL A 77 -3.29 7.78 21.51
CA VAL A 77 -2.37 7.44 22.61
C VAL A 77 -1.19 6.64 22.06
N PHE A 78 -1.45 5.59 21.27
CA PHE A 78 -0.41 4.81 20.62
C PHE A 78 0.50 5.68 19.73
N LEU A 79 -0.06 6.55 18.89
CA LEU A 79 0.72 7.45 18.04
C LEU A 79 1.61 8.40 18.85
N CYS A 80 1.13 8.88 19.99
CA CYS A 80 1.86 9.79 20.86
C CYS A 80 3.00 9.10 21.61
N GLU A 81 2.77 7.87 22.08
CA GLU A 81 3.75 7.07 22.81
C GLU A 81 4.78 6.41 21.88
N GLN A 82 4.40 6.06 20.66
CA GLN A 82 5.19 5.25 19.73
C GLN A 82 5.62 6.06 18.48
N LYS A 83 5.87 7.36 18.62
CA LYS A 83 6.20 8.26 17.49
C LYS A 83 7.35 7.74 16.64
N GLU A 84 8.43 7.32 17.27
CA GLU A 84 9.63 6.88 16.56
C GLU A 84 9.42 5.54 15.87
N TYR A 85 8.71 4.62 16.53
CA TYR A 85 8.24 3.36 15.94
C TYR A 85 7.40 3.63 14.69
N VAL A 86 6.41 4.51 14.78
CA VAL A 86 5.55 4.88 13.63
C VAL A 86 6.37 5.47 12.49
N LYS A 87 7.32 6.38 12.79
CA LYS A 87 8.23 6.93 11.77
C LYS A 87 9.02 5.83 11.07
N ALA A 88 9.56 4.86 11.81
CA ALA A 88 10.30 3.74 11.25
C ALA A 88 9.42 2.83 10.35
N CYS A 89 8.13 2.66 10.66
CA CYS A 89 7.19 1.89 9.83
C CYS A 89 6.92 2.53 8.46
N ILE A 90 6.95 3.86 8.38
CA ILE A 90 6.50 4.61 7.19
C ILE A 90 7.63 5.32 6.46
N GLN A 91 8.87 5.22 6.95
CA GLN A 91 10.06 5.85 6.35
C GLN A 91 10.30 5.46 4.89
N TRP A 92 9.79 4.31 4.47
CA TRP A 92 9.91 3.83 3.10
C TRP A 92 9.04 4.62 2.11
N ILE A 93 8.08 5.42 2.61
CA ILE A 93 7.26 6.32 1.80
C ILE A 93 8.01 7.65 1.66
N PRO A 94 8.54 7.98 0.48
CA PRO A 94 9.26 9.23 0.30
C PRO A 94 8.28 10.41 0.40
N ARG A 95 8.80 11.56 0.81
CA ARG A 95 8.03 12.80 0.87
C ARG A 95 7.41 13.08 -0.50
N PRO A 96 6.11 13.44 -0.60
CA PRO A 96 5.51 13.71 -1.88
C PRO A 96 6.07 15.00 -2.49
N GLU A 97 6.22 14.98 -3.80
CA GLU A 97 6.58 16.12 -4.64
C GLU A 97 5.39 16.54 -5.49
N PHE A 98 5.46 17.69 -6.15
CA PHE A 98 4.41 18.10 -7.09
C PHE A 98 4.12 17.03 -8.16
N ASN A 99 5.16 16.34 -8.64
CA ASN A 99 5.02 15.24 -9.59
C ASN A 99 4.20 14.07 -9.02
N SER A 100 4.09 13.91 -7.70
CA SER A 100 3.26 12.89 -7.06
C SER A 100 1.76 13.09 -7.33
N LEU A 101 1.33 14.34 -7.54
CA LEU A 101 -0.03 14.65 -7.97
C LEU A 101 -0.26 14.19 -9.41
N ILE A 102 0.69 14.44 -10.30
CA ILE A 102 0.64 13.99 -11.70
C ILE A 102 0.62 12.45 -11.76
N GLU A 103 1.47 11.78 -10.97
CA GLU A 103 1.47 10.32 -10.86
C GLU A 103 0.13 9.77 -10.35
N THR A 104 -0.59 10.51 -9.49
CA THR A 104 -1.94 10.12 -9.06
C THR A 104 -2.92 10.10 -10.24
N PHE A 105 -2.89 11.13 -11.09
CA PHE A 105 -3.75 11.17 -12.28
C PHE A 105 -3.34 10.13 -13.32
N LYS A 106 -2.04 9.89 -13.53
CA LYS A 106 -1.55 8.79 -14.35
C LYS A 106 -2.09 7.44 -13.87
N ALA A 107 -2.06 7.22 -12.56
CA ALA A 107 -2.59 6.01 -11.95
C ALA A 107 -4.10 5.87 -12.07
N PHE A 108 -4.86 6.96 -11.92
CA PHE A 108 -6.30 6.96 -12.14
C PHE A 108 -6.69 6.70 -13.61
N SER A 109 -5.87 7.15 -14.56
CA SER A 109 -6.12 6.97 -15.99
C SER A 109 -5.72 5.59 -16.50
N TYR A 110 -4.51 5.11 -16.19
CA TYR A 110 -3.95 3.89 -16.80
C TYR A 110 -3.16 3.00 -15.84
N GLY A 111 -3.26 3.20 -14.52
CA GLY A 111 -2.51 2.44 -13.51
C GLY A 111 -1.15 3.04 -13.15
N GLY A 112 -0.62 3.96 -13.97
CA GLY A 112 0.58 4.74 -13.69
C GLY A 112 1.87 3.97 -13.93
N SER A 113 3.02 4.61 -13.72
CA SER A 113 4.34 3.95 -13.87
C SER A 113 4.65 2.97 -12.72
N ARG A 114 3.85 3.01 -11.65
CA ARG A 114 4.06 2.35 -10.37
C ARG A 114 2.83 1.53 -9.95
N TYR A 115 2.51 0.50 -10.74
CA TYR A 115 1.33 -0.37 -10.56
C TYR A 115 1.25 -0.97 -9.14
N GLY A 116 0.58 -0.28 -8.21
CA GLY A 116 0.39 -0.73 -6.83
C GLY A 116 1.41 -0.24 -5.81
N GLY A 117 2.42 0.56 -6.20
CA GLY A 117 3.43 1.11 -5.31
C GLY A 117 4.86 1.03 -5.88
N TRP A 118 5.86 1.20 -5.00
CA TRP A 118 7.29 1.14 -5.35
C TRP A 118 7.81 -0.26 -5.70
N ASP A 119 6.92 -1.25 -5.72
CA ASP A 119 7.25 -2.67 -5.92
C ASP A 119 7.37 -3.04 -7.41
N PHE A 120 6.75 -2.25 -8.30
CA PHE A 120 6.69 -2.49 -9.74
C PHE A 120 6.91 -1.21 -10.52
N PHE A 121 7.98 -1.18 -11.31
CA PHE A 121 8.19 -0.14 -12.30
C PHE A 121 7.87 -0.71 -13.65
N ILE A 122 6.92 -0.08 -14.33
CA ILE A 122 6.59 -0.39 -15.71
C ILE A 122 7.17 0.74 -16.54
N THR A 123 8.00 0.40 -17.52
CA THR A 123 8.65 1.43 -18.32
C THR A 123 7.60 2.18 -19.14
N PRO A 124 7.83 3.46 -19.46
CA PRO A 124 6.95 4.20 -20.37
C PRO A 124 6.68 3.45 -21.68
N GLU A 125 7.69 2.74 -22.19
CA GLU A 125 7.62 1.91 -23.41
C GLU A 125 6.61 0.76 -23.28
N GLU A 126 6.58 0.08 -22.14
CA GLU A 126 5.66 -1.04 -21.87
C GLU A 126 4.20 -0.58 -21.73
N ILE A 127 3.98 0.62 -21.20
CA ILE A 127 2.65 1.24 -21.10
C ILE A 127 2.20 1.76 -22.48
N GLY A 128 3.15 2.11 -23.34
CA GLY A 128 2.93 2.49 -24.75
C GLY A 128 1.81 3.50 -24.92
N LEU A 129 0.83 3.16 -25.78
CA LEU A 129 -0.31 4.02 -26.10
C LEU A 129 -1.21 4.35 -24.90
N SER A 130 -1.16 3.58 -23.80
CA SER A 130 -1.99 3.88 -22.62
C SER A 130 -1.67 5.21 -21.96
N GLN A 131 -0.49 5.78 -22.19
CA GLN A 131 -0.19 7.15 -21.73
C GLN A 131 -1.14 8.19 -22.35
N GLY A 132 -1.68 7.92 -23.55
CA GLY A 132 -2.71 8.71 -24.20
C GLY A 132 -3.96 8.90 -23.35
N LEU A 133 -4.28 7.95 -22.46
CA LEU A 133 -5.44 8.04 -21.56
C LEU A 133 -5.36 9.24 -20.63
N LEU A 134 -4.16 9.62 -20.17
CA LEU A 134 -3.99 10.79 -19.32
C LEU A 134 -4.50 12.05 -20.02
N TYR A 135 -4.17 12.22 -21.29
CA TYR A 135 -4.56 13.39 -22.06
C TYR A 135 -6.04 13.35 -22.42
N VAL A 136 -6.54 12.22 -22.94
CA VAL A 136 -7.95 12.06 -23.31
C VAL A 136 -8.85 12.25 -22.08
N MET A 137 -8.59 11.52 -21.00
CA MET A 137 -9.36 11.68 -19.76
C MET A 137 -9.12 13.04 -19.11
N GLY A 138 -7.91 13.61 -19.20
CA GLY A 138 -7.59 14.95 -18.69
C GLY A 138 -8.44 16.05 -19.33
N ILE A 139 -8.61 16.02 -20.66
CA ILE A 139 -9.48 16.95 -21.39
C ILE A 139 -10.92 16.83 -20.88
N PHE A 140 -11.46 15.61 -20.81
CA PHE A 140 -12.84 15.42 -20.34
C PHE A 140 -13.01 15.70 -18.84
N PHE A 141 -11.98 15.50 -18.04
CA PHE A 141 -11.96 15.90 -16.63
C PHE A 141 -12.08 17.42 -16.49
N ILE A 142 -11.27 18.18 -17.23
CA ILE A 142 -11.31 19.66 -17.24
C ILE A 142 -12.66 20.15 -17.73
N LEU A 143 -13.23 19.51 -18.76
CA LEU A 143 -14.60 19.80 -19.16
C LEU A 143 -15.55 19.49 -18.00
N GLY A 144 -15.54 18.29 -17.46
CA GLY A 144 -16.42 17.83 -16.38
C GLY A 144 -16.48 18.73 -15.15
N ILE A 145 -15.33 19.28 -14.73
CA ILE A 145 -15.23 20.10 -13.51
C ILE A 145 -15.83 21.50 -13.67
N ILE A 146 -15.85 22.07 -14.87
CA ILE A 146 -16.34 23.43 -15.12
C ILE A 146 -17.86 23.40 -15.31
N PRO A 147 -18.70 23.82 -14.35
CA PRO A 147 -20.16 23.76 -14.53
C PRO A 147 -20.64 24.82 -15.54
N PHE A 148 -21.30 24.39 -16.63
CA PHE A 148 -21.83 25.33 -17.63
C PHE A 148 -23.23 25.85 -17.29
N LYS A 149 -24.01 25.08 -16.54
CA LYS A 149 -25.35 25.48 -16.08
C LYS A 149 -25.38 25.64 -14.56
N LYS A 150 -26.18 26.59 -14.05
CA LYS A 150 -26.36 26.78 -12.60
C LYS A 150 -26.85 25.50 -11.91
N THR A 151 -27.71 24.73 -12.58
CA THR A 151 -28.26 23.45 -12.10
C THR A 151 -27.19 22.35 -11.92
N GLU A 152 -26.06 22.45 -12.62
CA GLU A 152 -24.98 21.47 -12.56
C GLU A 152 -23.93 21.77 -11.49
N ARG A 153 -23.97 22.98 -10.89
CA ARG A 153 -22.99 23.44 -9.90
C ARG A 153 -22.93 22.52 -8.67
N PRO A 154 -24.05 22.11 -8.03
CA PRO A 154 -23.98 21.25 -6.85
C PRO A 154 -23.29 19.92 -7.14
N THR A 155 -23.59 19.29 -8.28
CA THR A 155 -22.95 18.03 -8.68
C THR A 155 -21.46 18.20 -8.97
N ALA A 156 -21.08 19.28 -9.67
CA ALA A 156 -19.67 19.58 -9.93
C ALA A 156 -18.88 19.83 -8.64
N TYR A 157 -19.44 20.62 -7.72
CA TYR A 157 -18.83 20.92 -6.44
C TYR A 157 -18.74 19.68 -5.56
N PHE A 158 -19.76 18.83 -5.53
CA PHE A 158 -19.71 17.59 -4.76
C PHE A 158 -18.60 16.66 -5.26
N ALA A 159 -18.54 16.41 -6.57
CA ALA A 159 -17.50 15.57 -7.15
C ALA A 159 -16.10 16.20 -7.02
N GLY A 160 -16.00 17.52 -7.17
CA GLY A 160 -14.76 18.26 -6.93
C GLY A 160 -14.28 18.13 -5.48
N LEU A 161 -15.15 18.35 -4.49
CA LEU A 161 -14.80 18.14 -3.08
C LEU A 161 -14.41 16.68 -2.82
N TRP A 162 -15.17 15.72 -3.36
CA TRP A 162 -14.89 14.29 -3.19
C TRP A 162 -13.53 13.89 -3.77
N LEU A 163 -13.07 14.52 -4.84
CA LEU A 163 -11.74 14.29 -5.39
C LEU A 163 -10.65 15.05 -4.63
N PHE A 164 -10.79 16.37 -4.51
CA PHE A 164 -9.70 17.25 -4.09
C PHE A 164 -9.51 17.31 -2.58
N VAL A 165 -10.55 17.18 -1.76
CA VAL A 165 -10.40 17.17 -0.29
C VAL A 165 -9.48 16.05 0.16
N PRO A 166 -9.71 14.77 -0.18
CA PRO A 166 -8.79 13.72 0.24
C PRO A 166 -7.42 13.81 -0.39
N LEU A 167 -7.35 14.16 -1.69
CA LEU A 167 -6.09 14.30 -2.41
C LEU A 167 -5.20 15.36 -1.76
N MET A 168 -5.74 16.56 -1.55
CA MET A 168 -4.99 17.67 -0.96
C MET A 168 -4.74 17.48 0.52
N ALA A 169 -5.70 16.94 1.28
CA ALA A 169 -5.50 16.70 2.70
C ALA A 169 -4.38 15.67 2.95
N MET A 170 -4.34 14.56 2.20
CA MET A 170 -3.24 13.60 2.29
C MET A 170 -1.92 14.20 1.84
N PHE A 171 -1.92 14.98 0.76
CA PHE A 171 -0.72 15.61 0.22
C PHE A 171 -0.12 16.60 1.23
N ILE A 172 -0.92 17.52 1.75
CA ILE A 172 -0.52 18.52 2.75
C ILE A 172 -0.09 17.83 4.05
N PHE A 173 -0.87 16.85 4.54
CA PHE A 173 -0.49 16.11 5.74
C PHE A 173 0.87 15.41 5.59
N SER A 174 1.13 14.86 4.40
CA SER A 174 2.40 14.21 4.08
C SER A 174 3.58 15.17 3.89
N LEU A 175 3.31 16.43 3.54
CA LEU A 175 4.32 17.47 3.52
C LEU A 175 4.67 17.97 4.92
N SER A 176 3.73 17.94 5.86
CA SER A 176 3.85 18.57 7.19
C SER A 176 4.20 17.62 8.34
N TYR A 177 3.72 16.37 8.34
CA TYR A 177 3.80 15.49 9.52
C TYR A 177 4.44 14.14 9.23
N TYR A 178 3.73 13.28 8.49
CA TYR A 178 4.13 11.91 8.21
C TYR A 178 3.94 11.64 6.72
N SER A 179 4.98 11.18 6.03
CA SER A 179 4.84 10.83 4.63
C SER A 179 3.95 9.61 4.46
N VAL A 180 2.70 9.84 4.06
CA VAL A 180 1.67 8.80 3.89
C VAL A 180 0.98 8.90 2.53
N PHE A 181 1.48 9.76 1.63
CA PHE A 181 0.89 10.00 0.33
C PHE A 181 1.17 8.82 -0.61
N LEU A 182 0.22 7.91 -0.71
CA LEU A 182 0.23 6.80 -1.64
C LEU A 182 -1.07 6.77 -2.42
N VAL A 183 -0.96 6.61 -3.74
CA VAL A 183 -2.11 6.59 -4.66
C VAL A 183 -3.16 5.55 -4.25
N ARG A 184 -2.75 4.37 -3.76
CA ARG A 184 -3.68 3.32 -3.32
C ARG A 184 -4.58 3.75 -2.17
N TYR A 185 -4.15 4.69 -1.33
CA TYR A 185 -4.99 5.24 -0.28
C TYR A 185 -6.06 6.17 -0.84
N LEU A 186 -5.86 6.73 -2.04
CA LEU A 186 -6.82 7.61 -2.73
C LEU A 186 -7.84 6.84 -3.59
N ILE A 187 -7.93 5.51 -3.46
CA ILE A 187 -8.90 4.70 -4.22
C ILE A 187 -10.35 5.18 -4.04
N PHE A 188 -10.68 5.74 -2.88
CA PHE A 188 -12.03 6.25 -2.59
C PHE A 188 -12.33 7.59 -3.30
N ALA A 189 -11.31 8.29 -3.80
CA ALA A 189 -11.46 9.50 -4.62
C ALA A 189 -11.58 9.18 -6.12
N LEU A 190 -11.20 7.97 -6.53
CA LEU A 190 -11.24 7.50 -7.92
C LEU A 190 -12.66 7.58 -8.55
N PRO A 191 -13.76 7.22 -7.86
CA PRO A 191 -15.09 7.37 -8.44
C PRO A 191 -15.44 8.82 -8.78
N ALA A 192 -14.98 9.78 -7.98
CA ALA A 192 -15.20 11.21 -8.24
C ALA A 192 -14.48 11.67 -9.52
N TYR A 193 -13.25 11.20 -9.73
CA TYR A 193 -12.51 11.43 -10.96
C TYR A 193 -13.27 10.90 -12.19
N TYR A 194 -13.72 9.64 -12.16
CA TYR A 194 -14.48 9.06 -13.28
C TYR A 194 -15.84 9.73 -13.51
N LEU A 195 -16.54 10.15 -12.45
CA LEU A 195 -17.78 10.92 -12.60
C LEU A 195 -17.55 12.27 -13.29
N LEU A 196 -16.43 12.95 -13.00
CA LEU A 196 -16.06 14.19 -13.66
C LEU A 196 -15.70 13.94 -15.14
N VAL A 197 -14.91 12.92 -15.44
CA VAL A 197 -14.60 12.51 -16.82
C VAL A 197 -15.89 12.18 -17.60
N ALA A 198 -16.78 11.37 -17.03
CA ALA A 198 -18.06 11.00 -17.64
C ALA A 198 -18.92 12.23 -17.93
N LYS A 199 -19.02 13.17 -16.98
CA LYS A 199 -19.72 14.43 -17.16
C LYS A 199 -19.11 15.31 -18.27
N GLY A 200 -17.79 15.26 -18.45
CA GLY A 200 -17.12 15.90 -19.59
C GLY A 200 -17.55 15.30 -20.93
N ILE A 201 -17.55 13.97 -21.01
CA ILE A 201 -17.98 13.22 -22.20
C ILE A 201 -19.46 13.47 -22.52
N GLU A 202 -20.31 13.65 -21.50
CA GLU A 202 -21.74 13.95 -21.69
C GLU A 202 -22.01 15.25 -22.44
N ARG A 203 -21.04 16.17 -22.50
CA ARG A 203 -21.16 17.44 -23.24
C ARG A 203 -21.19 17.27 -24.75
N ILE A 204 -20.77 16.11 -25.22
CA ILE A 204 -20.73 15.80 -26.63
C ILE A 204 -22.15 15.54 -27.11
N LYS A 205 -22.66 16.46 -27.93
CA LYS A 205 -24.03 16.42 -28.46
C LYS A 205 -24.28 15.22 -29.37
N LYS A 206 -23.34 14.92 -30.28
CA LYS A 206 -23.51 13.84 -31.26
C LYS A 206 -23.17 12.49 -30.64
N ARG A 207 -24.13 11.55 -30.67
CA ARG A 207 -23.98 10.18 -30.14
C ARG A 207 -22.78 9.44 -30.75
N LEU A 208 -22.54 9.62 -32.06
CA LEU A 208 -21.41 9.00 -32.75
C LEU A 208 -20.06 9.37 -32.12
N TYR A 209 -19.77 10.66 -31.92
CA TYR A 209 -18.51 11.10 -31.32
C TYR A 209 -18.35 10.59 -29.88
N LYS A 210 -19.44 10.52 -29.12
CA LYS A 210 -19.43 9.94 -27.76
C LYS A 210 -19.00 8.46 -27.79
N ILE A 211 -19.57 7.68 -28.72
CA ILE A 211 -19.20 6.27 -28.92
C ILE A 211 -17.73 6.16 -29.34
N LEU A 212 -17.28 6.99 -30.29
CA LEU A 212 -15.89 7.00 -30.74
C LEU A 212 -14.90 7.30 -29.60
N ILE A 213 -15.22 8.23 -28.72
CA ILE A 213 -14.36 8.54 -27.57
C ILE A 213 -14.34 7.40 -26.56
N ILE A 214 -15.48 6.76 -26.29
CA ILE A 214 -15.52 5.58 -25.43
C ILE A 214 -14.67 4.46 -26.04
N LEU A 215 -14.74 4.26 -27.36
CA LEU A 215 -13.92 3.29 -28.08
C LEU A 215 -12.42 3.64 -28.00
N VAL A 216 -12.05 4.91 -28.16
CA VAL A 216 -10.66 5.37 -27.99
C VAL A 216 -10.18 5.09 -26.56
N ILE A 217 -10.98 5.41 -25.54
CA ILE A 217 -10.65 5.09 -24.13
C ILE A 217 -10.46 3.57 -23.96
N ALA A 218 -11.35 2.75 -24.52
CA ALA A 218 -11.24 1.29 -24.43
C ALA A 218 -9.96 0.77 -25.10
N ILE A 219 -9.65 1.23 -26.32
CA ILE A 219 -8.44 0.84 -27.06
C ILE A 219 -7.18 1.24 -26.31
N LEU A 220 -7.11 2.49 -25.83
CA LEU A 220 -5.95 2.98 -25.09
C LEU A 220 -5.78 2.28 -23.74
N THR A 221 -6.81 1.61 -23.22
CA THR A 221 -6.72 0.80 -21.98
C THR A 221 -6.06 -0.57 -22.22
N LEU A 222 -6.08 -1.08 -23.46
CA LEU A 222 -5.60 -2.44 -23.77
C LEU A 222 -4.13 -2.69 -23.39
N PRO A 223 -3.14 -1.82 -23.69
CA PRO A 223 -1.75 -2.09 -23.31
C PRO A 223 -1.58 -2.25 -21.80
N SER A 224 -2.23 -1.40 -21.02
CA SER A 224 -2.24 -1.50 -19.55
C SER A 224 -2.83 -2.82 -19.05
N LEU A 225 -3.92 -3.29 -19.68
CA LEU A 225 -4.51 -4.59 -19.35
C LEU A 225 -3.60 -5.75 -19.76
N ILE A 226 -2.98 -5.69 -20.93
CA ILE A 226 -2.02 -6.70 -21.40
C ILE A 226 -0.91 -6.82 -20.36
N VAL A 227 -0.27 -5.71 -19.99
CA VAL A 227 0.77 -5.69 -18.97
C VAL A 227 0.28 -6.27 -17.64
N TYR A 228 -0.92 -5.88 -17.18
CA TYR A 228 -1.49 -6.38 -15.94
C TYR A 228 -1.76 -7.90 -15.93
N TYR A 229 -2.24 -8.45 -17.05
CA TYR A 229 -2.61 -9.87 -17.14
C TYR A 229 -1.47 -10.78 -17.59
N THR A 230 -0.46 -10.26 -18.28
CA THR A 230 0.64 -11.08 -18.82
C THR A 230 1.89 -11.04 -17.96
N LYS A 231 2.15 -9.94 -17.23
CA LYS A 231 3.31 -9.88 -16.35
C LYS A 231 3.02 -10.54 -15.01
N THR A 232 3.95 -11.36 -14.55
CA THR A 232 3.90 -11.96 -13.21
C THR A 232 4.23 -10.91 -12.15
N LEU A 233 3.20 -10.17 -11.75
CA LEU A 233 3.35 -9.14 -10.72
C LEU A 233 3.54 -9.77 -9.33
N LYS A 234 3.06 -10.98 -9.06
CA LYS A 234 3.25 -11.61 -7.73
C LYS A 234 4.55 -12.41 -7.67
N MET A 235 5.33 -12.23 -6.60
CA MET A 235 6.48 -13.11 -6.36
C MET A 235 6.01 -14.53 -6.05
N ASP A 236 6.77 -15.51 -6.50
CA ASP A 236 6.48 -16.93 -6.26
C ASP A 236 6.98 -17.38 -4.88
N TRP A 237 6.35 -16.84 -3.84
CA TRP A 237 6.65 -17.19 -2.45
C TRP A 237 6.41 -18.66 -2.15
N ARG A 238 5.34 -19.24 -2.72
CA ARG A 238 4.99 -20.65 -2.50
C ARG A 238 6.06 -21.56 -3.07
N GLY A 239 6.43 -21.37 -4.34
CA GLY A 239 7.49 -22.15 -4.98
C GLY A 239 8.84 -21.99 -4.30
N ALA A 240 9.21 -20.75 -3.93
CA ALA A 240 10.46 -20.47 -3.24
C ALA A 240 10.55 -21.17 -1.87
N ILE A 241 9.50 -21.08 -1.06
CA ILE A 241 9.49 -21.66 0.29
C ILE A 241 9.37 -23.18 0.23
N ASP A 242 8.51 -23.73 -0.65
CA ASP A 242 8.42 -25.18 -0.86
C ASP A 242 9.77 -25.77 -1.34
N TYR A 243 10.54 -25.03 -2.14
CA TYR A 243 11.86 -25.46 -2.60
C TYR A 243 12.88 -25.56 -1.46
N VAL A 244 12.88 -24.60 -0.54
CA VAL A 244 13.76 -24.62 0.65
C VAL A 244 13.29 -25.68 1.64
N GLU A 245 12.00 -25.74 2.00
CA GLU A 245 11.48 -26.72 2.97
C GLU A 245 11.61 -28.18 2.53
N SER A 246 11.63 -28.43 1.22
CA SER A 246 11.85 -29.79 0.67
C SER A 246 13.31 -30.23 0.68
N ARG A 247 14.26 -29.32 0.97
CA ARG A 247 15.71 -29.58 0.87
C ARG A 247 16.49 -29.25 2.13
N ILE A 248 15.91 -28.45 3.02
CA ILE A 248 16.59 -28.07 4.24
C ILE A 248 16.79 -29.27 5.15
N GLU A 249 18.02 -29.45 5.62
CA GLU A 249 18.40 -30.51 6.54
C GLU A 249 18.26 -30.03 8.00
N LYS A 250 18.41 -30.96 8.94
CA LYS A 250 18.39 -30.62 10.36
C LYS A 250 19.61 -29.77 10.73
N ASP A 251 19.41 -28.81 11.62
CA ASP A 251 20.36 -27.83 12.15
C ASP A 251 20.88 -26.80 11.13
N GLU A 252 20.30 -26.74 9.92
CA GLU A 252 20.63 -25.72 8.93
C GLU A 252 19.95 -24.36 9.21
N ILE A 253 20.62 -23.30 8.76
CA ILE A 253 20.18 -21.91 8.93
C ILE A 253 19.51 -21.41 7.64
N ILE A 254 18.37 -20.73 7.77
CA ILE A 254 17.72 -19.96 6.71
C ILE A 254 17.92 -18.48 6.99
N ILE A 255 18.31 -17.69 6.00
CA ILE A 255 18.56 -16.26 6.14
C ILE A 255 17.67 -15.50 5.16
N MET A 256 16.80 -14.63 5.67
CA MET A 256 15.89 -13.78 4.89
C MET A 256 16.50 -12.40 4.67
N ALA A 257 16.58 -11.99 3.40
CA ALA A 257 17.11 -10.68 3.01
C ALA A 257 16.17 -9.98 2.01
N PRO A 258 15.39 -8.96 2.42
CA PRO A 258 15.46 -8.26 3.70
C PRO A 258 14.71 -8.98 4.84
N SER A 259 15.10 -8.68 6.07
CA SER A 259 14.56 -9.27 7.31
C SER A 259 13.05 -9.06 7.47
N ASP A 260 12.53 -7.94 6.96
CA ASP A 260 11.12 -7.53 7.00
C ASP A 260 10.20 -8.37 6.11
N ARG A 261 10.75 -9.35 5.40
CA ARG A 261 9.99 -10.33 4.60
C ARG A 261 9.95 -11.72 5.23
N SER A 262 10.55 -11.89 6.40
CA SER A 262 10.51 -13.15 7.16
C SER A 262 9.09 -13.62 7.46
N GLN A 263 8.09 -12.73 7.62
CA GLN A 263 6.70 -13.14 7.78
C GLN A 263 6.15 -13.93 6.59
N MET A 264 6.72 -13.76 5.39
CA MET A 264 6.29 -14.53 4.21
C MET A 264 6.71 -16.00 4.35
N PHE A 265 7.89 -16.26 4.92
CA PHE A 265 8.33 -17.61 5.24
C PHE A 265 7.35 -18.30 6.19
N ALA A 266 6.95 -17.60 7.25
CA ALA A 266 6.02 -18.16 8.21
C ALA A 266 4.58 -18.29 7.70
N TYR A 267 4.16 -17.45 6.75
CA TYR A 267 2.84 -17.53 6.15
C TYR A 267 2.70 -18.70 5.16
N TYR A 268 3.73 -18.95 4.34
CA TYR A 268 3.69 -20.00 3.31
C TYR A 268 4.35 -21.32 3.72
N GLY A 269 5.15 -21.33 4.80
CA GLY A 269 5.84 -22.52 5.29
C GLY A 269 4.88 -23.58 5.82
N LYS A 270 5.03 -24.82 5.36
CA LYS A 270 4.19 -25.97 5.72
C LYS A 270 4.83 -26.78 6.84
N LYS A 271 6.17 -26.91 6.83
CA LYS A 271 6.93 -27.61 7.86
C LYS A 271 7.17 -26.70 9.05
N GLY A 272 6.09 -26.38 9.76
CA GLY A 272 6.16 -26.11 11.19
C GLY A 272 7.24 -25.15 11.67
N VAL A 273 7.58 -24.11 10.91
CA VAL A 273 8.06 -22.84 11.49
C VAL A 273 6.84 -22.21 12.17
N LYS A 274 6.27 -22.95 13.14
CA LYS A 274 5.24 -22.46 14.03
C LYS A 274 5.99 -21.51 14.95
N PHE A 275 5.74 -20.22 14.84
CA PHE A 275 6.19 -19.26 15.85
C PHE A 275 5.80 -19.77 17.24
N GLN A 276 6.68 -20.52 17.91
CA GLN A 276 6.43 -21.02 19.24
C GLN A 276 6.64 -19.85 20.19
N ASP A 277 5.48 -19.28 20.56
CA ASP A 277 5.13 -18.80 21.87
C ASP A 277 6.24 -18.11 22.69
N LYS A 278 6.07 -16.80 22.89
CA LYS A 278 6.40 -16.14 24.17
C LYS A 278 7.83 -16.30 24.70
N THR A 279 8.87 -16.21 23.87
CA THR A 279 9.91 -15.28 24.32
C THR A 279 9.18 -13.96 24.37
N LYS A 280 8.99 -13.41 25.57
CA LYS A 280 8.48 -12.05 25.74
C LYS A 280 9.11 -11.22 24.62
N VAL A 281 8.35 -10.91 23.58
CA VAL A 281 8.50 -9.66 22.84
C VAL A 281 8.08 -8.65 23.88
N LYS A 282 8.93 -8.53 24.90
CA LYS A 282 8.83 -7.55 25.94
C LYS A 282 8.96 -6.33 25.07
N ILE A 283 7.87 -5.61 24.93
CA ILE A 283 7.83 -4.28 24.35
C ILE A 283 8.95 -3.40 24.99
N ALA A 284 9.54 -3.83 26.12
CA ALA A 284 10.81 -3.39 26.67
C ALA A 284 12.05 -3.41 25.72
N LEU A 285 12.17 -4.33 24.76
CA LEU A 285 13.27 -4.32 23.77
C LEU A 285 13.15 -3.20 22.73
N VAL A 286 11.99 -2.51 22.69
CA VAL A 286 11.79 -1.29 21.89
C VAL A 286 12.33 -0.04 22.60
N LYS A 287 12.52 -0.09 23.94
CA LYS A 287 12.96 1.07 24.74
C LYS A 287 14.49 1.17 24.89
N GLU A 288 15.20 0.05 24.94
CA GLU A 288 16.66 0.06 25.17
C GLU A 288 17.51 0.19 23.88
N LEU A 289 16.93 -0.05 22.70
CA LEU A 289 17.70 -0.15 21.44
C LEU A 289 17.44 0.93 20.40
N GLY A 290 16.89 2.09 20.78
CA GLY A 290 16.83 3.25 19.88
C GLY A 290 16.27 2.88 18.49
N VAL A 291 14.98 2.55 18.45
CA VAL A 291 14.13 2.61 17.25
C VAL A 291 14.79 2.06 15.98
N ASN A 292 14.76 0.75 15.80
CA ASN A 292 14.82 0.16 14.47
C ASN A 292 14.03 -1.14 14.47
N MET A 293 12.76 -1.05 14.09
CA MET A 293 11.79 -2.13 14.09
C MET A 293 12.19 -3.36 13.26
N LEU A 294 13.27 -3.26 12.49
CA LEU A 294 13.76 -4.29 11.60
C LEU A 294 15.29 -4.35 11.55
N LYS A 295 16.06 -3.64 12.40
CA LYS A 295 17.54 -3.86 12.42
C LYS A 295 17.94 -5.13 13.17
N GLY A 296 17.07 -5.65 14.04
CA GLY A 296 17.27 -6.95 14.66
C GLY A 296 16.86 -8.03 13.67
N GLY A 297 17.81 -8.79 13.16
CA GLY A 297 17.48 -10.04 12.48
C GLY A 297 16.56 -10.88 13.35
N PHE A 298 15.43 -11.31 12.79
CA PHE A 298 14.62 -12.34 13.42
C PHE A 298 15.52 -13.55 13.65
N SER A 299 15.44 -14.20 14.81
CA SER A 299 16.03 -15.52 15.02
C SER A 299 14.91 -16.39 15.55
N TYR A 300 14.47 -17.33 14.75
CA TYR A 300 13.55 -18.37 15.18
C TYR A 300 14.32 -19.69 15.20
N ASN A 301 14.26 -20.42 16.31
CA ASN A 301 14.81 -21.76 16.40
C ASN A 301 13.61 -22.71 16.58
N ASN A 302 13.29 -23.51 15.57
CA ASN A 302 12.59 -24.75 15.87
C ASN A 302 13.60 -25.71 16.52
N ARG A 303 13.15 -26.79 17.17
CA ARG A 303 14.06 -27.82 17.70
C ARG A 303 15.02 -28.43 16.66
N ASP A 304 14.83 -28.11 15.38
CA ASP A 304 15.59 -28.66 14.25
C ASP A 304 16.20 -27.60 13.29
N ASN A 305 15.83 -26.30 13.29
CA ASN A 305 16.32 -25.33 12.28
C ASN A 305 16.23 -23.87 12.75
N SER A 306 17.11 -22.98 12.23
CA SER A 306 17.09 -21.55 12.55
C SER A 306 16.73 -20.62 11.38
N LEU A 307 15.94 -19.56 11.62
CA LEU A 307 15.58 -18.53 10.63
C LEU A 307 16.10 -17.17 11.08
N LEU A 308 17.06 -16.63 10.33
CA LEU A 308 17.72 -15.34 10.50
C LEU A 308 17.17 -14.27 9.54
N GLY A 309 17.27 -12.99 9.89
CA GLY A 309 16.94 -11.87 9.01
C GLY A 309 18.07 -10.84 8.88
N ILE A 310 18.33 -10.32 7.69
CA ILE A 310 19.36 -9.28 7.45
C ILE A 310 18.84 -8.20 6.52
N ASN A 311 19.35 -6.97 6.64
CA ASN A 311 19.01 -5.84 5.75
C ASN A 311 20.23 -5.19 5.08
N ASN A 312 21.45 -5.58 5.45
CA ASN A 312 22.67 -5.10 4.83
C ASN A 312 23.85 -6.04 5.14
N LEU A 313 25.00 -5.76 4.54
CA LEU A 313 26.22 -6.53 4.73
C LEU A 313 26.76 -6.43 6.17
N GLU A 314 26.69 -5.24 6.79
CA GLU A 314 27.19 -5.01 8.15
C GLU A 314 26.50 -5.92 9.16
N GLN A 315 25.17 -6.06 9.07
CA GLN A 315 24.39 -6.97 9.91
C GLN A 315 24.78 -8.43 9.69
N PHE A 316 25.02 -8.82 8.44
CA PHE A 316 25.49 -10.18 8.14
C PHE A 316 26.88 -10.42 8.76
N GLN A 317 27.80 -9.48 8.63
CA GLN A 317 29.14 -9.55 9.23
C GLN A 317 29.08 -9.57 10.77
N GLU A 318 28.16 -8.82 11.37
CA GLU A 318 27.90 -8.84 12.81
C GLU A 318 27.36 -10.19 13.28
N MET A 319 26.51 -10.86 12.49
CA MET A 319 26.04 -12.21 12.80
C MET A 319 27.19 -13.23 12.79
N VAL A 320 28.10 -13.11 11.82
CA VAL A 320 29.30 -13.97 11.73
C VAL A 320 30.24 -13.69 12.90
N SER A 321 30.52 -12.42 13.22
CA SER A 321 31.44 -12.06 14.31
C SER A 321 30.91 -12.46 15.69
N ARG A 322 29.58 -12.45 15.88
CA ARG A 322 28.91 -12.92 17.09
C ARG A 322 28.65 -14.43 17.13
N ARG A 323 29.20 -15.21 16.18
CA ARG A 323 29.02 -16.67 16.09
C ARG A 323 27.56 -17.12 16.02
N LYS A 324 26.70 -16.30 15.42
CA LYS A 324 25.35 -16.73 15.01
C LYS A 324 25.37 -17.53 13.71
N ILE A 325 26.41 -17.34 12.91
CA ILE A 325 26.74 -18.12 11.72
C ILE A 325 28.24 -18.41 11.82
N ASN A 326 28.61 -19.66 12.03
CA ASN A 326 29.98 -20.12 12.06
C ASN A 326 30.47 -20.40 10.63
N LYS A 327 31.80 -20.42 10.44
CA LYS A 327 32.39 -20.79 9.16
C LYS A 327 32.11 -22.25 8.76
N GLU A 328 31.79 -23.08 9.73
CA GLU A 328 31.44 -24.50 9.57
C GLU A 328 29.94 -24.71 9.33
N ASP A 329 29.12 -23.66 9.41
CA ASP A 329 27.68 -23.78 9.18
C ASP A 329 27.37 -23.80 7.68
N SER A 330 26.41 -24.66 7.30
CA SER A 330 25.71 -24.60 6.02
C SER A 330 24.43 -23.79 6.17
N PHE A 331 24.14 -22.92 5.19
CA PHE A 331 22.97 -22.06 5.27
C PHE A 331 22.37 -21.70 3.91
N TRP A 332 21.07 -21.45 3.94
CA TRP A 332 20.28 -20.92 2.85
C TRP A 332 20.14 -19.41 3.00
N ILE A 333 20.36 -18.65 1.93
CA ILE A 333 19.95 -17.23 1.86
C ILE A 333 18.84 -17.08 0.83
N ILE A 334 17.74 -16.46 1.25
CA ILE A 334 16.61 -16.08 0.41
C ILE A 334 16.67 -14.57 0.17
N PHE A 335 17.16 -14.19 -1.00
CA PHE A 335 17.24 -12.79 -1.43
C PHE A 335 15.95 -12.37 -2.14
N ILE A 336 15.31 -11.32 -1.66
CA ILE A 336 14.18 -10.71 -2.35
C ILE A 336 14.72 -9.64 -3.29
N THR A 337 15.06 -10.07 -4.50
CA THR A 337 15.81 -9.27 -5.48
C THR A 337 15.06 -8.00 -5.92
N ARG A 338 13.73 -7.98 -5.79
CA ARG A 338 12.92 -6.78 -6.06
C ARG A 338 13.13 -5.64 -5.07
N TRP A 339 13.47 -5.94 -3.81
CA TRP A 339 13.60 -4.94 -2.75
C TRP A 339 15.01 -4.81 -2.19
N PHE A 340 15.81 -5.87 -2.30
CA PHE A 340 17.12 -5.94 -1.69
C PHE A 340 18.23 -5.55 -2.66
N LYS A 341 18.41 -4.25 -2.89
CA LYS A 341 19.34 -3.73 -3.93
C LYS A 341 20.82 -4.09 -3.69
N ASN A 342 21.24 -4.22 -2.43
CA ASN A 342 22.64 -4.46 -2.06
C ASN A 342 23.00 -5.94 -1.87
N TYR A 343 22.20 -6.87 -2.38
CA TYR A 343 22.44 -8.30 -2.20
C TYR A 343 23.79 -8.79 -2.76
N LYS A 344 24.31 -8.15 -3.81
CA LYS A 344 25.62 -8.48 -4.41
C LYS A 344 26.80 -8.36 -3.42
N SER A 345 26.78 -7.39 -2.51
CA SER A 345 27.87 -7.25 -1.53
C SER A 345 27.88 -8.41 -0.54
N ILE A 346 26.70 -8.90 -0.16
CA ILE A 346 26.54 -10.10 0.67
C ILE A 346 26.99 -11.34 -0.09
N GLN A 347 26.59 -11.49 -1.36
CA GLN A 347 27.04 -12.59 -2.21
C GLN A 347 28.57 -12.63 -2.35
N ASN A 348 29.20 -11.47 -2.58
CA ASN A 348 30.65 -11.35 -2.69
C ASN A 348 31.34 -11.70 -1.36
N TYR A 349 30.80 -11.25 -0.23
CA TYR A 349 31.34 -11.60 1.08
C TYR A 349 31.20 -13.10 1.38
N CYS A 350 30.03 -13.68 1.10
CA CYS A 350 29.78 -15.11 1.30
C CYS A 350 30.70 -15.94 0.40
N GLY A 351 30.87 -15.57 -0.88
CA GLY A 351 31.73 -16.30 -1.82
C GLY A 351 33.23 -16.28 -1.47
N LYS A 352 33.67 -15.38 -0.59
CA LYS A 352 35.04 -15.39 -0.04
C LYS A 352 35.21 -16.32 1.17
N ASN A 353 34.12 -16.70 1.84
CA ASN A 353 34.16 -17.38 3.13
C ASN A 353 33.44 -18.75 3.12
N TRP A 354 32.56 -19.00 2.14
CA TRP A 354 31.79 -20.23 1.93
C TRP A 354 31.73 -20.57 0.43
N HIS A 355 31.57 -21.85 0.11
CA HIS A 355 31.28 -22.30 -1.25
C HIS A 355 29.78 -22.21 -1.54
N ARG A 356 29.40 -21.50 -2.61
CA ARG A 356 28.02 -21.49 -3.10
C ARG A 356 27.76 -22.74 -3.94
N VAL A 357 26.90 -23.63 -3.46
CA VAL A 357 26.67 -24.95 -4.09
C VAL A 357 25.40 -24.97 -4.93
N LYS A 358 24.36 -24.23 -4.52
CA LYS A 358 23.08 -24.21 -5.24
C LYS A 358 22.57 -22.78 -5.39
N THR A 359 21.96 -22.52 -6.53
CA THR A 359 21.21 -21.29 -6.83
C THR A 359 19.90 -21.67 -7.50
N LYS A 360 18.80 -21.09 -7.04
CA LYS A 360 17.48 -21.25 -7.67
C LYS A 360 16.77 -19.90 -7.71
N GLN A 361 16.40 -19.49 -8.92
CA GLN A 361 15.64 -18.27 -9.13
C GLN A 361 14.15 -18.57 -9.28
N PHE A 362 13.36 -17.73 -8.62
CA PHE A 362 11.91 -17.61 -8.70
C PHE A 362 11.57 -16.16 -9.05
N GLU A 363 10.32 -15.88 -9.41
CA GLU A 363 9.90 -14.53 -9.75
C GLU A 363 10.14 -13.56 -8.57
N GLY A 364 11.13 -12.68 -8.70
CA GLY A 364 11.53 -11.70 -7.69
C GLY A 364 12.23 -12.25 -6.44
N ILE A 365 12.63 -13.53 -6.45
CA ILE A 365 13.30 -14.21 -5.32
C ILE A 365 14.49 -15.03 -5.84
N ASP A 366 15.65 -14.87 -5.24
CA ASP A 366 16.86 -15.65 -5.53
C ASP A 366 17.28 -16.42 -4.28
N ILE A 367 17.28 -17.75 -4.36
CA ILE A 367 17.65 -18.64 -3.26
C ILE A 367 19.05 -19.18 -3.52
N GLN A 368 19.92 -19.06 -2.53
CA GLN A 368 21.29 -19.53 -2.59
C GLN A 368 21.61 -20.41 -1.39
N TYR A 369 22.38 -21.46 -1.62
CA TYR A 369 22.85 -22.37 -0.57
C TYR A 369 24.37 -22.32 -0.51
N TYR A 370 24.87 -22.11 0.70
CA TYR A 370 26.29 -21.97 1.02
C TYR A 370 26.71 -23.08 1.98
N VAL A 371 27.88 -23.66 1.72
CA VAL A 371 28.53 -24.66 2.58
C VAL A 371 29.94 -24.20 2.95
N PRO A 372 30.53 -24.71 4.04
CA PRO A 372 31.89 -24.37 4.46
C PRO A 372 32.94 -24.60 3.36
N ILE A 373 33.97 -23.75 3.33
CA ILE A 373 35.20 -24.04 2.58
C ILE A 373 35.98 -25.06 3.39
N ILE A 374 35.90 -26.32 3.01
CA ILE A 374 36.75 -27.37 3.58
C ILE A 374 38.11 -27.24 2.91
N TYR A 375 39.08 -26.67 3.62
CA TYR A 375 40.48 -26.78 3.22
C TYR A 375 40.90 -28.23 3.44
N THR A 376 41.01 -29.01 2.37
CA THR A 376 41.76 -30.27 2.42
C THR A 376 43.22 -29.88 2.65
N ASN A 377 43.68 -30.03 3.90
CA ASN A 377 45.12 -29.99 4.22
C ASN A 377 45.82 -31.21 3.65
#